data_AF-A0A0F9DYF2-F1
#
_entry.id   AF-A0A0F9DYF2-F1
#
_cell.length_a   1.000
_cell.length_b   1.000
_cell.length_c   1.000
_cell.angle_alpha   90.00
_cell.angle_beta   90.00
_cell.angle_gamma   90.00
#
_symmetry.space_group_name_H-M   'P 1'
#
loop_
_entity.id
_entity.type
_entity.pdbx_description
1 polymer ?
#
loop_
_entity_poly.entity_id
_entity_poly.type
_entity_poly.pdbx_seq_one_letter_code
_entity_poly.pdbx_strand_id
1 'polypeptide(L)'
;MRNKWEDIKEVFHEFEPEIISKWTIDEISKALNSPKIIRNSRKVTAIVSNAKVFLELLNKYKTFENYLKSFRDKPYAEKQKILSKQFKWLGPTGAYFFLWSIGEDTPPHEQIIKHK
;
A
#
# COMPACT_ATOMS: atom_id res chain seq x y z
N MET A 1 -3.79 -10.56 -13.15
CA MET A 1 -4.26 -9.37 -12.41
C MET A 1 -4.86 -8.32 -13.32
N ARG A 2 -4.32 -8.05 -14.52
CA ARG A 2 -4.83 -7.01 -15.42
C ARG A 2 -6.34 -7.13 -15.75
N ASN A 3 -6.85 -8.35 -15.94
CA ASN A 3 -8.27 -8.58 -16.25
C ASN A 3 -9.23 -8.42 -15.05
N LYS A 4 -8.72 -8.21 -13.83
CA LYS A 4 -9.53 -8.00 -12.62
C LYS A 4 -9.31 -6.63 -11.99
N TRP A 5 -8.58 -5.74 -12.66
CA TRP A 5 -8.21 -4.46 -12.06
C TRP A 5 -9.42 -3.55 -11.85
N GLU A 6 -10.28 -3.43 -12.86
CA GLU A 6 -11.53 -2.65 -12.76
C GLU A 6 -12.45 -3.19 -11.66
N ASP A 7 -12.62 -4.51 -11.61
CA ASP A 7 -13.34 -5.22 -10.55
C ASP A 7 -12.81 -4.93 -9.14
N ILE A 8 -11.48 -4.87 -8.99
CA ILE A 8 -10.82 -4.55 -7.72
C ILE A 8 -11.06 -3.10 -7.36
N LYS A 9 -10.89 -2.15 -8.30
CA LYS A 9 -11.12 -0.73 -8.04
C LYS A 9 -12.56 -0.47 -7.63
N GLU A 10 -13.53 -1.09 -8.30
CA GLU A 10 -14.94 -0.98 -7.93
C GLU A 10 -15.19 -1.41 -6.48
N VAL A 11 -14.68 -2.59 -6.08
CA VAL A 11 -14.85 -3.10 -4.71
C VAL A 11 -14.20 -2.20 -3.66
N PHE A 12 -13.07 -1.57 -4.01
CA PHE A 12 -12.34 -0.67 -3.10
C PHE A 12 -12.64 0.81 -3.37
N HIS A 13 -13.77 1.16 -3.99
CA HIS A 13 -14.17 2.54 -4.29
C HIS A 13 -13.06 3.38 -4.93
N GLU A 14 -12.49 2.91 -6.04
CA GLU A 14 -11.35 3.52 -6.76
C GLU A 14 -10.11 3.80 -5.86
N PHE A 15 -10.02 3.11 -4.72
CA PHE A 15 -9.00 3.32 -3.69
C PHE A 15 -9.04 4.69 -2.99
N GLU A 16 -10.22 5.32 -2.93
CA GLU A 16 -10.41 6.59 -2.22
C GLU A 16 -10.16 6.43 -0.71
N PRO A 17 -9.07 7.01 -0.15
CA PRO A 17 -8.67 6.75 1.23
C PRO A 17 -9.66 7.29 2.25
N GLU A 18 -10.37 8.38 1.93
CA GLU A 18 -11.41 8.99 2.78
C GLU A 18 -12.64 8.09 2.96
N ILE A 19 -12.92 7.25 1.97
CA ILE A 19 -14.02 6.27 2.00
C ILE A 19 -13.53 5.02 2.73
N ILE A 20 -12.43 4.43 2.26
CA ILE A 20 -11.94 3.15 2.78
C ILE A 20 -11.54 3.23 4.25
N SER A 21 -10.95 4.35 4.68
CA SER A 21 -10.57 4.54 6.09
C SER A 21 -11.75 4.46 7.06
N LYS A 22 -12.98 4.68 6.59
CA LYS A 22 -14.22 4.63 7.38
C LYS A 22 -14.95 3.29 7.31
N TRP A 23 -14.43 2.32 6.56
CA TRP A 23 -15.04 0.99 6.46
C TRP A 23 -15.22 0.33 7.82
N THR A 24 -16.44 -0.16 8.06
CA THR A 24 -16.81 -0.92 9.23
C THR A 24 -16.50 -2.41 9.04
N ILE A 25 -16.74 -3.22 10.07
CA ILE A 25 -16.64 -4.69 9.99
C ILE A 25 -17.60 -5.22 8.89
N ASP A 26 -18.78 -4.62 8.75
CA ASP A 26 -19.76 -5.01 7.74
C ASP A 26 -19.27 -4.71 6.32
N GLU A 27 -18.66 -3.54 6.08
CA GLU A 27 -18.08 -3.21 4.78
C GLU A 27 -16.91 -4.13 4.42
N ILE A 28 -16.05 -4.46 5.40
CA ILE A 28 -14.99 -5.45 5.22
C ILE A 28 -15.57 -6.83 4.87
N SER A 29 -16.65 -7.24 5.54
CA SER A 29 -17.35 -8.50 5.28
C SER A 29 -17.96 -8.53 3.88
N LYS A 30 -18.60 -7.44 3.44
CA LYS A 30 -19.13 -7.29 2.07
C LYS A 30 -18.01 -7.43 1.04
N ALA A 31 -16.88 -6.73 1.23
CA ALA A 31 -15.73 -6.85 0.33
C ALA A 31 -15.20 -8.29 0.27
N LEU A 32 -15.10 -8.98 1.41
CA LEU A 32 -14.63 -10.37 1.49
C LEU A 32 -15.57 -11.40 0.85
N ASN A 33 -16.86 -11.09 0.76
CA ASN A 33 -17.84 -11.94 0.07
C ASN A 33 -17.88 -11.68 -1.44
N SER A 34 -17.24 -10.61 -1.93
CA SER A 34 -17.20 -10.32 -3.35
C SER A 34 -16.32 -11.32 -4.13
N PRO A 35 -16.82 -11.94 -5.21
CA PRO A 35 -16.03 -12.81 -6.07
C PRO A 35 -15.01 -12.05 -6.94
N LYS A 36 -15.14 -10.72 -6.99
CA LYS A 36 -14.31 -9.80 -7.78
C LYS A 36 -12.88 -9.69 -7.24
N ILE A 37 -12.67 -9.93 -5.94
CA ILE A 37 -11.36 -9.80 -5.29
C ILE A 37 -10.80 -11.13 -4.79
N ILE A 38 -9.52 -11.13 -4.42
CA ILE A 38 -8.93 -12.22 -3.65
C ILE A 38 -9.44 -12.12 -2.22
N ARG A 39 -10.23 -13.11 -1.79
CA ARG A 39 -10.90 -13.17 -0.48
C ARG A 39 -9.91 -13.48 0.66
N ASN A 40 -9.05 -12.52 0.97
CA ASN A 40 -8.07 -12.60 2.05
C ASN A 40 -8.35 -11.51 3.08
N SER A 41 -8.88 -11.91 4.24
CA SER A 41 -9.27 -11.01 5.33
C SER A 41 -8.14 -10.10 5.78
N ARG A 42 -6.94 -10.65 5.96
CA ARG A 42 -5.77 -9.88 6.41
C ARG A 42 -5.38 -8.79 5.42
N LYS A 43 -5.48 -9.04 4.11
CA LYS A 43 -5.20 -8.04 3.08
C LYS A 43 -6.28 -6.96 3.03
N VAL A 44 -7.56 -7.32 3.09
CA VAL A 44 -8.67 -6.35 3.09
C VAL A 44 -8.58 -5.43 4.32
N THR A 45 -8.41 -5.99 5.51
CA THR A 45 -8.24 -5.19 6.74
C THR A 45 -6.99 -4.32 6.70
N ALA A 46 -5.91 -4.79 6.05
CA ALA A 46 -4.71 -3.98 5.88
C ALA A 46 -4.93 -2.78 4.98
N ILE A 47 -5.71 -2.90 3.91
CA ILE A 47 -6.07 -1.77 3.03
C ILE A 47 -6.80 -0.68 3.86
N VAL A 48 -7.78 -1.06 4.69
CA VAL A 48 -8.48 -0.14 5.59
C VAL A 48 -7.52 0.54 6.57
N SER A 49 -6.63 -0.23 7.20
CA SER A 49 -5.62 0.29 8.12
C SER A 49 -4.63 1.24 7.43
N ASN A 50 -4.24 0.92 6.20
CA ASN A 50 -3.29 1.71 5.42
C ASN A 50 -3.93 3.00 4.90
N ALA A 51 -5.22 2.99 4.56
CA ALA A 51 -5.96 4.20 4.20
C ALA A 51 -5.97 5.21 5.35
N LYS A 52 -6.20 4.75 6.59
CA LYS A 52 -6.11 5.60 7.80
C LYS A 52 -4.72 6.21 7.95
N VAL A 53 -3.68 5.38 7.88
CA VAL A 53 -2.30 5.83 7.96
C VAL A 53 -1.96 6.82 6.85
N PHE A 54 -2.43 6.58 5.63
CA PHE A 54 -2.22 7.48 4.51
C PHE A 54 -2.80 8.87 4.78
N LEU A 55 -4.05 8.95 5.27
CA LEU A 55 -4.68 10.22 5.65
C LEU A 55 -3.93 10.93 6.80
N GLU A 56 -3.45 10.19 7.80
CA GLU A 56 -2.61 10.75 8.87
C GLU A 56 -1.33 11.40 8.32
N LEU A 57 -0.69 10.74 7.35
CA LEU A 57 0.48 11.29 6.66
C LEU A 57 0.13 12.53 5.83
N LEU A 58 -1.01 12.53 5.13
CA LEU A 58 -1.48 13.72 4.41
C LEU A 58 -1.72 14.89 5.36
N ASN A 59 -2.33 14.65 6.52
CA ASN A 59 -2.54 15.71 7.52
C ASN A 59 -1.21 16.30 8.01
N LYS A 60 -0.19 15.45 8.24
CA LYS A 60 1.13 15.84 8.73
C LYS A 60 2.01 16.51 7.69
N TYR A 61 2.07 15.97 6.47
CA TYR A 61 3.00 16.38 5.41
C TYR A 61 2.32 17.18 4.28
N LYS A 62 1.01 17.40 4.36
CA LYS A 62 0.13 18.03 3.35
C LYS A 62 -0.07 17.22 2.08
N THR A 63 0.97 16.57 1.57
CA THR A 63 0.90 15.68 0.41
C THR A 63 1.72 14.42 0.66
N PHE A 64 1.36 13.33 -0.04
CA PHE A 64 2.15 12.11 0.03
C PHE A 64 3.54 12.28 -0.60
N GLU A 65 3.65 13.11 -1.63
CA GLU A 65 4.94 13.46 -2.23
C GLU A 65 5.87 14.14 -1.20
N ASN A 66 5.36 15.06 -0.38
CA ASN A 66 6.14 15.69 0.69
C ASN A 66 6.56 14.67 1.76
N TYR A 67 5.69 13.72 2.08
CA TYR A 67 6.07 12.59 2.94
C TYR A 67 7.24 11.81 2.33
N LEU A 68 7.18 11.43 1.04
CA LEU A 68 8.28 10.73 0.37
C LEU A 68 9.57 11.57 0.36
N LYS A 69 9.46 12.88 0.11
CA LYS A 69 10.59 13.83 0.17
C LYS A 69 11.28 13.85 1.53
N SER A 70 10.53 13.70 2.63
CA SER A 70 11.09 13.74 4.00
C SER A 70 12.17 12.69 4.29
N PHE A 71 12.26 11.63 3.48
CA PHE A 71 13.27 10.58 3.60
C PHE A 71 13.94 10.24 2.26
N ARG A 72 13.80 11.09 1.23
CA ARG A 72 14.33 10.84 -0.12
C ARG A 72 15.86 10.68 -0.13
N ASP A 73 16.57 11.42 0.71
CA ASP A 73 18.04 11.40 0.75
C ASP A 73 18.60 10.25 1.61
N LYS A 74 17.75 9.44 2.24
CA LYS A 74 18.18 8.30 3.05
C LYS A 74 18.66 7.14 2.18
N PRO A 75 19.53 6.24 2.70
CA PRO A 75 19.87 5.00 1.99
C PRO A 75 18.64 4.13 1.72
N TYR A 76 18.65 3.37 0.62
CA TYR A 76 17.55 2.46 0.24
C TYR A 76 17.06 1.57 1.40
N ALA A 77 17.98 0.98 2.16
CA ALA A 77 17.64 0.11 3.30
C ALA A 77 16.83 0.84 4.38
N GLU A 78 17.07 2.14 4.58
CA GLU A 78 16.25 2.96 5.48
C GLU A 78 14.89 3.30 4.86
N LYS A 79 14.84 3.71 3.58
CA LYS A 79 13.57 4.00 2.89
C LYS A 79 12.63 2.80 2.95
N GLN A 80 13.15 1.61 2.63
CA GLN A 80 12.43 0.35 2.68
C GLN A 80 11.88 0.07 4.09
N LYS A 81 12.71 0.25 5.14
CA LYS A 81 12.30 0.07 6.54
C LYS A 81 11.22 1.06 6.95
N ILE A 82 11.32 2.32 6.55
CA ILE A 82 10.32 3.36 6.83
C ILE A 82 8.97 2.94 6.25
N LEU A 83 8.93 2.61 4.96
CA LEU A 83 7.71 2.17 4.29
C LEU A 83 7.12 0.89 4.89
N SER A 84 7.97 -0.09 5.17
CA SER A 84 7.53 -1.39 5.73
C SER A 84 6.99 -1.28 7.16
N LYS A 85 7.49 -0.32 7.93
CA LYS A 85 6.97 -0.02 9.28
C LYS A 85 5.67 0.78 9.21
N GLN A 86 5.56 1.68 8.24
CA GLN A 86 4.42 2.59 8.13
C GLN A 86 3.17 1.87 7.61
N PHE A 87 3.31 1.00 6.61
CA PHE A 87 2.19 0.35 5.94
C PHE A 87 2.15 -1.15 6.19
N LYS A 88 0.98 -1.66 6.58
CA LYS A 88 0.74 -3.09 6.74
C LYS A 88 0.77 -3.77 5.36
N TRP A 89 1.31 -4.99 5.30
CA TRP A 89 1.45 -5.77 4.07
C TRP A 89 2.32 -5.12 2.97
N LEU A 90 3.06 -4.06 3.31
CA LEU A 90 4.12 -3.50 2.48
C LEU A 90 5.48 -4.04 2.96
N GLY A 91 5.69 -5.35 2.86
CA GLY A 91 6.96 -5.97 3.27
C GLY A 91 8.16 -5.55 2.39
N PRO A 92 9.37 -6.06 2.66
CA PRO A 92 10.60 -5.69 1.96
C PRO A 92 10.49 -5.68 0.42
N THR A 93 9.89 -6.72 -0.15
CA THR A 93 9.65 -6.84 -1.60
C THR A 93 8.58 -5.88 -2.11
N GLY A 94 7.53 -5.64 -1.33
CA GLY A 94 6.47 -4.70 -1.71
C GLY A 94 6.98 -3.25 -1.71
N ALA A 95 7.73 -2.88 -0.67
CA ALA A 95 8.40 -1.59 -0.58
C ALA A 95 9.41 -1.40 -1.71
N TYR A 96 10.15 -2.45 -2.09
CA TYR A 96 11.04 -2.43 -3.26
C TYR A 96 10.27 -2.08 -4.54
N PHE A 97 9.22 -2.84 -4.88
CA PHE A 97 8.47 -2.60 -6.11
C PHE A 97 7.82 -1.22 -6.15
N PHE A 98 7.36 -0.73 -5.00
CA PHE A 98 6.83 0.63 -4.90
C PHE A 98 7.92 1.66 -5.21
N LEU A 99 9.07 1.62 -4.53
CA LEU A 99 10.18 2.55 -4.75
C LEU A 99 10.68 2.50 -6.21
N TRP A 100 10.82 1.30 -6.76
CA TRP A 100 11.18 1.10 -8.16
C TRP A 100 10.14 1.70 -9.12
N SER A 101 8.84 1.52 -8.84
CA SER A 101 7.75 2.05 -9.69
C SER A 101 7.67 3.57 -9.73
N ILE A 102 8.15 4.25 -8.69
CA ILE A 102 8.20 5.72 -8.62
C ILE A 102 9.54 6.29 -9.10
N GLY A 103 10.43 5.45 -9.61
CA GLY A 103 11.72 5.85 -10.17
C GLY A 103 12.80 6.18 -9.13
N GLU A 104 12.67 5.71 -7.89
CA GLU A 104 13.72 5.86 -6.88
C GLU A 104 14.89 4.92 -7.17
N ASP A 105 16.09 5.32 -6.73
CA ASP A 105 17.28 4.48 -6.82
C ASP A 105 17.09 3.23 -5.93
N THR A 106 17.06 2.07 -6.57
CA THR A 106 16.77 0.78 -5.94
C THR A 106 17.80 -0.27 -6.38
N PRO A 107 18.14 -1.24 -5.52
CA PRO A 107 19.06 -2.31 -5.89
C PRO A 107 18.59 -3.10 -7.13
N PRO A 108 19.51 -3.75 -7.85
CA PRO A 108 19.15 -4.62 -8.95
C PRO A 108 18.13 -5.67 -8.53
N HIS A 109 17.12 -5.89 -9.37
CA HIS A 109 15.99 -6.78 -9.13
C HIS A 109 16.42 -8.20 -8.68
N GLU A 110 17.53 -8.69 -9.23
CA GLU A 110 18.12 -10.00 -8.94
C GLU A 110 18.53 -10.18 -7.47
N GLN A 111 18.88 -9.10 -6.77
CA GLN A 111 19.26 -9.15 -5.36
C GLN A 111 18.05 -9.31 -4.43
N ILE A 112 16.85 -8.95 -4.90
CA ILE A 112 15.61 -8.93 -4.11
C ILE A 112 14.85 -10.26 -4.25
N ILE A 113 14.98 -10.96 -5.37
CA ILE A 113 14.34 -12.28 -5.60
C ILE A 113 15.07 -13.41 -4.87
N LYS A 114 16.38 -13.29 -4.64
CA LYS A 114 17.24 -14.35 -4.05
C LYS A 114 16.93 -14.75 -2.61
N HIS A 115 15.91 -14.18 -1.95
CA HIS A 115 15.56 -14.48 -0.55
C HIS A 115 14.14 -15.06 -0.40
N LYS A 116 13.65 -15.79 -1.41
CA LYS A 116 12.44 -16.62 -1.29
C LYS A 116 12.76 -18.04 -0.87
#